data_AF-A0A2R7KGM5-F1
#
_entry.id   AF-A0A2R7KGM5-F1
#
_cell.length_a   1.000
_cell.length_b   1.000
_cell.length_c   1.000
_cell.angle_alpha   90.00
_cell.angle_beta   90.00
_cell.angle_gamma   90.00
#
_symmetry.space_group_name_H-M   'P 1'
#
loop_
_entity.id
_entity.type
_entity.pdbx_description
1 polymer ?
#
loop_
_entity_poly.entity_id
_entity_poly.type
_entity_poly.pdbx_seq_one_letter_code
_entity_poly.pdbx_strand_id
1 'polypeptide(L)'
;MDKTEAINWKTFKETLEQHPDLTLQFQYAEDKWVDVSYHITEIKQAPIVSVDCGGVINSWTEIIVQLWEPEGEEQDRAMKVSKALSIVNLVEKSLPLNPVGTVKIEFGNSQFDTRQMFPNNFLISGENLIIDLRPDAVQCKAIGRGGSCGTTDTDEECCTPGVNKEATLKPKLQTINLASTDQMCEPGSGCC
;
A
#
# COMPACT_ATOMS: atom_id res chain seq x y z
N MET A 1 -13.34 8.76 -2.71
CA MET A 1 -12.61 7.59 -3.23
C MET A 1 -13.47 6.39 -2.95
N ASP A 2 -14.00 5.75 -4.00
CA ASP A 2 -14.76 4.52 -3.85
C ASP A 2 -13.86 3.47 -3.19
N LYS A 3 -14.37 2.85 -2.12
CA LYS A 3 -13.71 1.69 -1.49
C LYS A 3 -13.88 0.51 -2.45
N THR A 4 -12.97 0.34 -3.39
CA THR A 4 -12.86 -0.92 -4.10
C THR A 4 -12.34 -1.97 -3.12
N GLU A 5 -13.12 -3.03 -2.90
CA GLU A 5 -12.69 -4.14 -2.05
C GLU A 5 -11.51 -4.86 -2.68
N ALA A 6 -10.49 -5.14 -1.87
CA ALA A 6 -9.30 -5.83 -2.35
C ALA A 6 -9.62 -7.29 -2.71
N ILE A 7 -9.11 -7.76 -3.85
CA ILE A 7 -9.34 -9.13 -4.33
C ILE A 7 -8.61 -10.13 -3.42
N ASN A 8 -9.31 -11.19 -3.02
CA ASN A 8 -8.72 -12.29 -2.26
C ASN A 8 -8.08 -13.35 -3.17
N TRP A 9 -7.21 -14.18 -2.59
CA TRP A 9 -6.43 -15.19 -3.31
C TRP A 9 -7.29 -16.18 -4.08
N LYS A 10 -8.38 -16.66 -3.48
CA LYS A 10 -9.30 -17.59 -4.14
C LYS A 10 -9.87 -16.97 -5.41
N THR A 11 -10.45 -15.77 -5.32
CA THR A 11 -11.04 -15.07 -6.47
C THR A 11 -9.99 -14.78 -7.56
N PHE A 12 -8.79 -14.36 -7.17
CA PHE A 12 -7.70 -14.12 -8.11
C PHE A 12 -7.33 -15.40 -8.87
N LYS A 13 -7.08 -16.50 -8.14
CA LYS A 13 -6.73 -17.80 -8.73
C LYS A 13 -7.83 -18.36 -9.62
N GLU A 14 -9.08 -18.34 -9.17
CA GLU A 14 -10.24 -18.81 -9.96
C GLU A 14 -10.39 -18.02 -11.26
N THR A 15 -10.11 -16.70 -11.24
CA THR A 15 -10.14 -15.86 -12.45
C THR A 15 -9.05 -16.28 -13.44
N LEU A 16 -7.84 -16.60 -12.97
CA LEU A 16 -6.78 -17.14 -13.83
C LEU A 16 -7.16 -18.51 -14.40
N GLU A 17 -7.74 -19.40 -13.59
CA GLU A 17 -8.17 -20.75 -14.02
C GLU A 17 -9.22 -20.73 -15.13
N GLN A 18 -10.03 -19.66 -15.24
CA GLN A 18 -11.01 -19.48 -16.32
C GLN A 18 -10.38 -19.14 -17.67
N HIS A 19 -9.12 -18.67 -17.69
CA HIS A 19 -8.48 -18.11 -18.88
C HIS A 19 -7.06 -18.66 -19.15
N PRO A 20 -6.81 -19.98 -19.08
CA PRO A 20 -5.46 -20.55 -19.09
C PRO A 20 -4.69 -20.32 -20.40
N ASP A 21 -5.41 -20.10 -21.51
CA ASP A 21 -4.84 -19.94 -22.85
C ASP A 21 -4.49 -18.49 -23.21
N LEU A 22 -4.97 -17.51 -22.43
CA LEU A 22 -4.69 -16.09 -22.65
C LEU A 22 -3.27 -15.73 -22.18
N THR A 23 -2.73 -14.67 -22.77
CA THR A 23 -1.48 -14.03 -22.36
C THR A 23 -1.74 -13.17 -21.14
N LEU A 24 -0.99 -13.38 -20.07
CA LEU A 24 -1.16 -12.61 -18.83
C LEU A 24 -0.39 -11.29 -18.93
N GLN A 25 -1.08 -10.18 -18.75
CA GLN A 25 -0.53 -8.84 -18.84
C GLN A 25 -0.85 -8.04 -17.58
N PHE A 26 0.05 -7.15 -17.17
CA PHE A 26 -0.14 -6.28 -16.01
C PHE A 26 0.00 -4.81 -16.40
N GLN A 27 -1.03 -4.03 -16.15
CA GLN A 27 -1.03 -2.58 -16.37
C GLN A 27 -0.91 -1.89 -15.01
N TYR A 28 0.15 -1.11 -14.77
CA TYR A 28 0.41 -0.48 -13.47
C TYR A 28 0.12 1.02 -13.41
N ALA A 29 -0.11 1.66 -14.56
CA ALA A 29 -0.68 3.00 -14.67
C ALA A 29 -1.29 3.18 -16.07
N GLU A 30 -1.92 4.32 -16.31
CA GLU A 30 -2.42 4.71 -17.64
C GLU A 30 -1.30 4.59 -18.68
N ASP A 31 -1.54 3.76 -19.70
CA ASP A 31 -0.59 3.39 -20.76
C ASP A 31 0.78 2.85 -20.31
N LYS A 32 0.90 2.40 -19.04
CA LYS A 32 2.13 1.79 -18.51
C LYS A 32 1.93 0.33 -18.14
N TRP A 33 2.81 -0.50 -18.69
CA TRP A 33 2.73 -1.95 -18.64
C TRP A 33 4.00 -2.52 -18.05
N VAL A 34 3.86 -3.61 -17.30
CA VAL A 34 5.00 -4.47 -16.97
C VAL A 34 5.53 -5.04 -18.29
N ASP A 35 6.85 -5.01 -18.48
CA ASP A 35 7.53 -5.50 -19.67
C ASP A 35 7.15 -6.96 -19.94
N VAL A 36 6.93 -7.31 -21.21
CA VAL A 36 6.47 -8.64 -21.61
C VAL A 36 7.45 -9.75 -21.24
N SER A 37 8.73 -9.44 -21.03
CA SER A 37 9.73 -10.40 -20.56
C SER A 37 9.66 -10.68 -19.05
N TYR A 38 8.66 -10.18 -18.31
CA TYR A 38 8.61 -10.36 -16.86
C TYR A 38 8.54 -11.83 -16.42
N HIS A 39 9.06 -12.07 -15.21
CA HIS A 39 9.01 -13.35 -14.52
C HIS A 39 8.23 -13.22 -13.20
N ILE A 40 7.44 -14.24 -12.86
CA ILE A 40 6.96 -14.43 -11.49
C ILE A 40 8.09 -15.14 -10.73
N THR A 41 8.75 -14.44 -9.82
CA THR A 41 9.93 -14.95 -9.11
C THR A 41 9.61 -15.47 -7.72
N GLU A 42 8.55 -14.95 -7.10
CA GLU A 42 8.18 -15.30 -5.73
C GLU A 42 6.66 -15.16 -5.52
N ILE A 43 6.08 -16.04 -4.70
CA ILE A 43 4.74 -15.84 -4.13
C ILE A 43 4.88 -15.98 -2.61
N LYS A 44 4.63 -14.87 -1.89
CA LYS A 44 4.77 -14.77 -0.44
C LYS A 44 3.40 -14.83 0.22
N GLN A 45 3.34 -15.44 1.40
CA GLN A 45 2.22 -15.25 2.33
C GLN A 45 2.72 -14.48 3.55
N ALA A 46 2.14 -13.32 3.81
CA ALA A 46 2.51 -12.44 4.91
C ALA A 46 1.33 -12.25 5.88
N PRO A 47 1.34 -12.91 7.06
CA PRO A 47 0.42 -12.61 8.15
C PRO A 47 0.80 -11.25 8.75
N ILE A 48 -0.15 -10.31 8.76
CA ILE A 48 0.04 -8.97 9.32
C ILE A 48 -0.78 -8.83 10.58
N VAL A 49 -0.14 -8.33 11.64
CA VAL A 49 -0.80 -7.85 12.85
C VAL A 49 -0.40 -6.40 13.03
N SER A 50 -1.38 -5.51 13.22
CA SER A 50 -1.13 -4.07 13.39
C SER A 50 -2.05 -3.50 14.45
N VAL A 51 -1.65 -2.35 15.01
CA VAL A 51 -2.50 -1.51 15.84
C VAL A 51 -2.65 -0.17 15.14
N ASP A 52 -3.88 0.31 15.00
CA ASP A 52 -4.11 1.66 14.46
C ASP A 52 -4.05 2.74 15.55
N CYS A 53 -4.06 4.01 15.14
CA CYS A 53 -3.97 5.15 16.08
C CYS A 53 -5.11 5.21 17.11
N GLY A 54 -6.22 4.49 16.89
CA GLY A 54 -7.31 4.33 17.84
C GLY A 54 -7.11 3.17 18.82
N GLY A 55 -5.95 2.50 18.81
CA GLY A 55 -5.63 1.39 19.69
C GLY A 55 -6.28 0.05 19.29
N VAL A 56 -6.90 -0.03 18.11
CA VAL A 56 -7.56 -1.25 17.64
C VAL A 56 -6.55 -2.17 16.99
N ILE A 57 -6.48 -3.42 17.47
CA ILE A 57 -5.69 -4.48 16.84
C ILE A 57 -6.42 -4.96 15.58
N ASN A 58 -5.69 -5.04 14.47
CA ASN A 58 -6.14 -5.56 13.20
C ASN A 58 -5.23 -6.71 12.78
N SER A 59 -5.80 -7.75 12.17
CA SER A 59 -5.06 -8.88 11.63
C SER A 59 -5.60 -9.27 10.26
N TRP A 60 -4.72 -9.54 9.31
CA TRP A 60 -5.07 -10.06 7.99
C TRP A 60 -3.89 -10.84 7.41
N THR A 61 -4.10 -11.47 6.26
CA THR A 61 -3.04 -12.15 5.51
C THR A 61 -2.96 -11.51 4.12
N GLU A 62 -1.74 -11.26 3.66
CA GLU A 62 -1.47 -10.82 2.29
C GLU A 62 -0.80 -11.94 1.50
N ILE A 63 -1.21 -12.12 0.24
CA ILE A 63 -0.55 -12.99 -0.73
C ILE A 63 0.10 -12.10 -1.78
N ILE A 64 1.43 -12.05 -1.80
CA ILE A 64 2.19 -11.12 -2.63
C ILE A 64 2.85 -11.88 -3.76
N VAL A 65 2.44 -11.60 -5.00
CA VAL A 65 3.04 -12.15 -6.21
C VAL A 65 4.07 -11.16 -6.74
N GLN A 66 5.34 -11.57 -6.76
CA GLN A 66 6.44 -10.70 -7.19
C GLN A 66 6.73 -10.88 -8.68
N LEU A 67 6.74 -9.76 -9.39
CA LEU A 67 7.13 -9.65 -10.79
C LEU A 67 8.53 -9.05 -10.88
N TRP A 68 9.35 -9.59 -11.78
CA TRP A 68 10.70 -9.10 -12.06
C TRP A 68 10.92 -8.97 -13.56
N GLU A 69 11.49 -7.84 -14.00
CA GLU A 69 11.85 -7.58 -15.39
C GLU A 69 13.36 -7.81 -15.58
N PRO A 70 13.76 -8.73 -16.47
CA PRO A 70 15.16 -8.89 -16.84
C PRO A 70 15.67 -7.70 -17.67
N GLU A 71 16.91 -7.27 -17.42
CA GLU A 71 17.57 -6.30 -18.27
C GLU A 71 18.11 -6.99 -19.54
N GLY A 72 17.69 -6.52 -20.71
CA GLY A 72 18.25 -6.95 -22.00
C GLY A 72 17.72 -8.28 -22.54
N GLU A 73 16.69 -8.87 -21.94
CA GLU A 73 15.95 -9.97 -22.56
C GLU A 73 14.75 -9.44 -23.35
N GLU A 74 14.71 -9.75 -24.64
CA GLU A 74 13.57 -9.46 -25.50
C GLU A 74 12.73 -10.72 -25.69
N GLN A 75 11.50 -10.69 -25.20
CA GLN A 75 10.47 -11.67 -25.52
C GLN A 75 9.39 -11.00 -26.37
N ASP A 76 8.87 -11.74 -27.36
CA ASP A 76 7.80 -11.21 -28.22
C ASP A 76 6.46 -11.11 -27.47
N ARG A 77 6.27 -11.92 -26.41
CA ARG A 77 5.02 -12.03 -25.66
C ARG A 77 5.25 -12.42 -24.21
N ALA A 78 4.39 -11.91 -23.34
CA ALA A 78 4.34 -12.32 -21.95
C ALA A 78 3.91 -13.78 -21.77
N MET A 79 4.14 -14.31 -20.57
CA MET A 79 3.77 -15.68 -20.25
C MET A 79 2.25 -15.89 -20.35
N LYS A 80 1.84 -17.09 -20.76
CA LYS A 80 0.44 -17.50 -20.68
C LYS A 80 -0.02 -17.65 -19.24
N VAL A 81 -1.32 -17.47 -19.00
CA VAL A 81 -1.95 -17.70 -17.70
C VAL A 81 -1.70 -19.13 -17.19
N SER A 82 -1.73 -20.13 -18.07
CA SER A 82 -1.38 -21.53 -17.75
C SER A 82 0.04 -21.67 -17.17
N LYS A 83 1.01 -20.87 -17.64
CA LYS A 83 2.37 -20.84 -17.07
C LYS A 83 2.35 -20.24 -15.67
N ALA A 84 1.65 -19.13 -15.45
CA ALA A 84 1.49 -18.54 -14.12
C ALA A 84 0.81 -19.53 -13.14
N LEU A 85 -0.25 -20.21 -13.57
CA LEU A 85 -0.93 -21.26 -12.78
C LEU A 85 0.00 -22.43 -12.44
N SER A 86 0.93 -22.80 -13.33
CA SER A 86 1.92 -23.84 -13.02
C SER A 86 2.85 -23.43 -11.86
N ILE A 87 3.21 -22.15 -11.76
CA ILE A 87 4.00 -21.58 -10.68
C ILE A 87 3.18 -21.57 -9.38
N VAL A 88 1.93 -21.10 -9.45
CA VAL A 88 0.98 -21.15 -8.32
C VAL A 88 0.85 -22.57 -7.76
N ASN A 89 0.61 -23.56 -8.64
CA ASN A 89 0.48 -24.96 -8.25
C ASN A 89 1.77 -25.54 -7.67
N LEU A 90 2.95 -25.06 -8.10
CA LEU A 90 4.22 -25.46 -7.53
C LEU A 90 4.38 -24.90 -6.10
N VAL A 91 4.08 -23.61 -5.91
CA VAL A 91 4.15 -22.95 -4.59
C VAL A 91 3.18 -23.61 -3.61
N GLU A 92 1.92 -23.83 -4.01
CA GLU A 92 0.89 -24.37 -3.12
C GLU A 92 1.13 -25.82 -2.65
N LYS A 93 2.00 -26.58 -3.34
CA LYS A 93 2.47 -27.89 -2.86
C LYS A 93 3.30 -27.79 -1.59
N SER A 94 4.05 -26.71 -1.43
CA SER A 94 4.94 -26.49 -0.29
C SER A 94 4.35 -25.52 0.73
N LEU A 95 3.58 -24.54 0.27
CA LEU A 95 2.96 -23.51 1.10
C LEU A 95 1.49 -23.34 0.69
N PRO A 96 0.54 -24.00 1.39
CA PRO A 96 -0.88 -23.79 1.16
C PRO A 96 -1.23 -22.31 1.44
N LEU A 97 -1.57 -21.57 0.39
CA LEU A 97 -1.86 -20.15 0.48
C LEU A 97 -3.28 -19.93 1.03
N ASN A 98 -3.43 -18.94 1.90
CA ASN A 98 -4.70 -18.61 2.53
C ASN A 98 -5.69 -18.10 1.47
N PRO A 99 -6.81 -18.81 1.23
CA PRO A 99 -7.77 -18.44 0.18
C PRO A 99 -8.43 -17.08 0.39
N VAL A 100 -8.51 -16.61 1.64
CA VAL A 100 -9.06 -15.28 1.98
C VAL A 100 -7.97 -14.21 2.12
N GLY A 101 -6.71 -14.55 1.88
CA GLY A 101 -5.61 -13.60 1.89
C GLY A 101 -5.77 -12.55 0.79
N THR A 102 -5.51 -11.29 1.11
CA THR A 102 -5.58 -10.18 0.15
C THR A 102 -4.43 -10.26 -0.85
N VAL A 103 -4.73 -10.23 -2.14
CA VAL A 103 -3.69 -10.31 -3.19
C VAL A 103 -3.03 -8.95 -3.38
N LYS A 104 -1.71 -8.98 -3.48
CA LYS A 104 -0.88 -7.86 -3.93
C LYS A 104 0.06 -8.31 -5.02
N ILE A 105 0.31 -7.43 -5.98
CA ILE A 105 1.34 -7.59 -7.01
C ILE A 105 2.49 -6.68 -6.64
N GLU A 106 3.66 -7.27 -6.38
CA GLU A 106 4.90 -6.54 -6.10
C GLU A 106 5.66 -6.34 -7.41
N PHE A 107 5.89 -5.09 -7.77
CA PHE A 107 6.55 -4.74 -9.01
C PHE A 107 7.32 -3.41 -8.89
N GLY A 108 8.45 -3.34 -9.58
CA GLY A 108 9.27 -2.15 -9.74
C GLY A 108 10.31 -2.36 -10.84
N ASN A 109 10.79 -1.26 -11.41
CA ASN A 109 11.86 -1.23 -12.40
C ASN A 109 12.64 0.10 -12.31
N SER A 110 13.51 0.37 -13.29
CA SER A 110 14.36 1.57 -13.30
C SER A 110 13.60 2.91 -13.36
N GLN A 111 12.32 2.89 -13.75
CA GLN A 111 11.47 4.08 -13.88
C GLN A 111 10.30 4.10 -12.87
N PHE A 112 10.11 3.02 -12.12
CA PHE A 112 9.02 2.86 -11.18
C PHE A 112 9.51 2.14 -9.92
N ASP A 113 9.52 2.84 -8.78
CA ASP A 113 9.98 2.24 -7.52
C ASP A 113 9.22 0.96 -7.20
N THR A 114 9.92 -0.01 -6.62
CA THR A 114 9.29 -1.25 -6.16
C THR A 114 8.19 -0.96 -5.14
N ARG A 115 6.95 -1.35 -5.48
CA ARG A 115 5.76 -1.17 -4.67
C ARG A 115 4.88 -2.40 -4.76
N GLN A 116 4.02 -2.57 -3.76
CA GLN A 116 2.95 -3.54 -3.79
C GLN A 116 1.64 -2.86 -4.16
N MET A 117 0.98 -3.35 -5.20
CA MET A 117 -0.24 -2.80 -5.77
C MET A 117 -1.37 -3.83 -5.69
N PHE A 118 -2.61 -3.37 -5.69
CA PHE A 118 -3.77 -4.25 -5.73
C PHE A 118 -4.14 -4.57 -7.18
N PRO A 119 -4.45 -5.83 -7.51
CA PRO A 119 -5.27 -6.11 -8.68
C PRO A 119 -6.64 -5.44 -8.46
N ASN A 120 -7.12 -4.75 -9.48
CA ASN A 120 -8.37 -4.00 -9.44
C ASN A 120 -9.40 -4.55 -10.42
N ASN A 121 -9.07 -4.62 -11.71
CA ASN A 121 -9.95 -5.15 -12.75
C ASN A 121 -9.24 -6.23 -13.57
N PHE A 122 -10.03 -7.19 -14.05
CA PHE A 122 -9.60 -8.19 -15.04
C PHE A 122 -10.28 -7.88 -16.37
N LEU A 123 -9.49 -7.57 -17.39
CA LEU A 123 -9.98 -7.16 -18.70
C LEU A 123 -9.50 -8.17 -19.75
N ILE A 124 -10.42 -8.67 -20.57
CA ILE A 124 -10.08 -9.52 -21.71
C ILE A 124 -10.00 -8.61 -22.94
N SER A 125 -8.84 -8.59 -23.59
CA SER A 125 -8.62 -7.81 -24.82
C SER A 125 -7.86 -8.66 -25.84
N GLY A 126 -8.57 -9.16 -26.84
CA GLY A 126 -8.02 -10.09 -27.83
C GLY A 126 -7.50 -11.37 -27.15
N GLU A 127 -6.21 -11.64 -27.31
CA GLU A 127 -5.52 -12.81 -26.73
C GLU A 127 -4.95 -12.53 -25.32
N ASN A 128 -5.26 -11.37 -24.71
CA ASN A 128 -4.71 -10.96 -23.43
C ASN A 128 -5.75 -11.00 -22.31
N LEU A 129 -5.33 -11.51 -21.15
CA LEU A 129 -5.93 -11.24 -19.85
C LEU A 129 -5.09 -10.14 -19.20
N ILE A 130 -5.67 -8.94 -19.10
CA ILE A 130 -5.05 -7.76 -18.52
C ILE A 130 -5.51 -7.63 -17.08
N ILE A 131 -4.55 -7.54 -16.15
CA ILE A 131 -4.79 -7.22 -14.75
C ILE A 131 -4.41 -5.74 -14.56
N ASP A 132 -5.44 -4.91 -14.35
CA ASP A 132 -5.29 -3.50 -13.99
C ASP A 132 -4.84 -3.42 -12.52
N LEU A 133 -3.69 -2.79 -12.27
CA LEU A 133 -3.13 -2.61 -10.94
C LEU A 133 -3.37 -1.19 -10.45
N ARG A 134 -3.69 -1.07 -9.17
CA ARG A 134 -3.87 0.22 -8.51
C ARG A 134 -2.97 0.35 -7.29
N PRO A 135 -2.42 1.56 -7.04
CA PRO A 135 -1.64 1.81 -5.85
C PRO A 135 -2.51 1.64 -4.60
N ASP A 136 -1.89 1.14 -3.53
CA ASP A 136 -2.47 1.22 -2.20
C ASP A 136 -2.50 2.68 -1.74
N ALA A 137 -3.58 3.09 -1.08
CA ALA A 137 -3.73 4.41 -0.49
C ALA A 137 -3.79 4.26 1.03
N VAL A 138 -2.90 4.96 1.74
CA VAL A 138 -2.92 4.96 3.20
C VAL A 138 -4.22 5.56 3.71
N GLN A 139 -4.85 4.88 4.67
CA GLN A 139 -6.13 5.29 5.24
C GLN A 139 -6.06 5.28 6.76
N CYS A 140 -6.67 6.30 7.39
CA CYS A 140 -6.93 6.25 8.82
C CYS A 140 -8.12 5.31 9.09
N LYS A 141 -7.82 4.11 9.61
CA LYS A 141 -8.83 3.09 9.94
C LYS A 141 -9.83 3.56 11.01
N ALA A 142 -9.43 4.50 11.89
CA ALA A 142 -10.33 5.09 12.88
C ALA A 142 -11.48 5.88 12.21
N ILE A 143 -11.17 6.69 11.19
CA ILE A 143 -12.18 7.42 10.41
C ILE A 143 -13.17 6.45 9.77
N GLY A 144 -12.66 5.34 9.21
CA GLY A 144 -13.49 4.31 8.57
C GLY A 144 -14.51 3.65 9.50
N ARG A 145 -14.33 3.74 10.82
CA ARG A 145 -15.25 3.22 11.85
C ARG A 145 -16.11 4.30 12.50
N GLY A 146 -16.13 5.51 11.94
CA GLY A 146 -16.84 6.66 12.50
C GLY A 146 -16.08 7.41 13.59
N GLY A 147 -14.79 7.11 13.80
CA GLY A 147 -13.90 7.90 14.64
C GLY A 147 -13.38 9.15 13.94
N SER A 148 -12.57 9.94 14.64
CA SER A 148 -11.85 11.09 14.08
C SER A 148 -10.36 10.78 13.95
N CYS A 149 -9.62 11.60 13.21
CA CYS A 149 -8.16 11.61 13.20
C CYS A 149 -7.73 13.08 13.18
N GLY A 150 -7.40 13.61 14.35
CA GLY A 150 -7.15 15.04 14.55
C GLY A 150 -7.94 15.60 15.73
N THR A 151 -7.94 16.92 15.87
CA THR A 151 -8.80 17.68 16.80
C THR A 151 -10.21 17.78 16.25
N THR A 152 -11.20 17.41 17.06
CA THR A 152 -12.62 17.69 16.77
C THR A 152 -12.92 19.19 16.90
N ASP A 153 -14.11 19.63 16.45
CA ASP A 153 -14.62 20.99 16.66
C ASP A 153 -14.75 21.38 18.15
N THR A 154 -14.59 20.41 19.06
CA THR A 154 -14.58 20.57 20.51
C THR A 154 -13.16 20.53 21.12
N ASP A 155 -12.11 20.67 20.30
CA ASP A 155 -10.68 20.59 20.67
C ASP A 155 -10.27 19.24 21.31
N GLU A 156 -11.04 18.16 21.11
CA GLU A 156 -10.66 16.84 21.60
C GLU A 156 -9.71 16.15 20.61
N GLU A 157 -8.48 15.85 21.06
CA GLU A 157 -7.49 15.11 20.27
C GLU A 157 -7.78 13.60 20.27
N CYS A 158 -8.03 13.02 19.10
CA CYS A 158 -8.33 11.59 18.97
C CYS A 158 -7.15 10.64 19.33
N CYS A 159 -5.90 11.13 19.23
CA CYS A 159 -4.70 10.29 19.31
C CYS A 159 -3.76 10.62 20.48
N THR A 160 -4.27 11.17 21.58
CA THR A 160 -3.51 11.14 22.83
C THR A 160 -3.43 9.69 23.32
N PRO A 161 -2.22 9.15 23.61
CA PRO A 161 -2.09 7.90 24.35
C PRO A 161 -3.02 7.99 25.55
N GLY A 162 -3.78 6.93 25.83
CA GLY A 162 -4.67 6.88 26.99
C GLY A 162 -3.88 7.08 28.27
N VAL A 163 -3.64 8.33 28.65
CA VAL A 163 -3.15 8.68 29.95
C VAL A 163 -4.35 8.46 30.85
N ASN A 164 -4.23 7.51 31.77
CA ASN A 164 -5.17 7.33 32.87
C ASN A 164 -5.61 8.72 33.36
N LYS A 165 -6.92 8.90 33.54
CA LYS A 165 -7.60 10.18 33.86
C LYS A 165 -7.16 10.86 35.18
N GLU A 166 -5.96 10.56 35.68
CA GLU A 166 -5.35 11.16 36.87
C GLU A 166 -4.05 11.92 36.59
N ALA A 167 -3.56 11.99 35.35
CA ALA A 167 -2.37 12.80 35.06
C ALA A 167 -2.74 14.24 34.64
N THR A 168 -2.69 15.11 35.65
CA THR A 168 -2.17 16.50 35.57
C THR A 168 -2.58 17.34 34.37
N LEU A 169 -3.39 18.37 34.65
CA LEU A 169 -3.59 19.58 33.84
C LEU A 169 -2.30 19.94 33.08
N LYS A 170 -2.30 19.76 31.75
CA LYS A 170 -1.21 20.21 30.88
C LYS A 170 -1.00 21.72 31.18
N PRO A 171 0.18 22.15 31.63
CA PRO A 171 0.40 23.56 31.91
C PRO A 171 0.31 24.33 30.59
N LYS A 172 -0.53 25.38 30.55
CA LYS A 172 -0.52 26.34 29.45
C LYS A 172 0.84 27.03 29.44
N LEU A 173 1.72 26.62 28.54
CA LEU A 173 2.95 27.34 28.26
C LEU A 173 2.59 28.66 27.59
N GLN A 174 2.72 29.77 28.32
CA GLN A 174 2.66 31.09 27.72
C GLN A 174 3.92 31.30 26.88
N THR A 175 3.74 31.50 25.59
CA THR A 175 4.81 31.99 24.72
C THR A 175 5.09 33.44 25.08
N ILE A 176 6.26 33.69 25.66
CA ILE A 176 6.73 35.04 25.94
C ILE A 176 7.38 35.55 24.65
N ASN A 177 6.88 36.66 24.12
CA ASN A 177 7.49 37.31 22.98
C ASN A 177 8.79 37.99 23.47
N LEU A 178 9.95 37.42 23.15
CA LEU A 178 11.28 37.90 23.56
C LEU A 178 11.76 39.12 22.76
N ALA A 179 10.93 39.66 21.86
CA ALA A 179 11.19 40.95 21.24
C ALA A 179 10.96 42.06 22.28
N SER A 180 11.97 42.32 23.11
CA SER A 180 12.06 43.55 23.89
C SER A 180 12.13 44.73 22.93
N THR A 181 11.18 45.66 23.04
CA THR A 181 11.22 46.95 22.33
C THR A 181 12.16 47.97 22.96
N ASP A 182 12.95 47.58 23.97
CA ASP A 182 13.85 48.50 24.66
C ASP A 182 15.32 48.22 24.33
N GLN A 183 15.95 49.27 23.80
CA GLN A 183 17.37 49.45 23.48
C GLN A 183 17.90 48.73 22.24
N MET A 184 17.48 49.26 21.09
CA MET A 184 18.29 49.22 19.87
C MET A 184 19.49 50.16 20.06
N CYS A 185 20.71 49.64 20.07
CA CYS A 185 21.91 50.50 20.02
C CYS A 185 22.01 51.13 18.62
N GLU A 186 21.94 52.45 18.54
CA GLU A 186 22.18 53.18 17.29
C GLU A 186 23.69 53.36 17.03
N PRO A 187 24.13 53.34 15.76
CA PRO A 187 25.53 53.63 15.42
C PRO A 187 25.91 55.03 15.91
N GLY A 188 26.79 55.10 16.91
CA GLY A 188 27.23 56.36 17.54
C GLY A 188 26.73 56.59 18.97
N SER A 189 26.01 55.64 19.59
CA SER A 189 25.43 55.79 20.93
C SER A 189 26.42 55.81 22.12
N GLY A 190 27.73 55.95 21.87
CA GLY A 190 28.68 56.35 22.91
C GLY A 190 28.74 55.48 24.17
N CYS A 191 28.52 54.17 24.06
CA CYS A 191 28.85 53.25 25.13
C CYS A 191 30.36 52.95 25.09
N CYS A 192 31.10 53.49 26.07
CA CYS A 192 32.38 52.93 26.50
C CYS A 192 32.15 51.64 27.29
#